data_AF-A0A7C0UVV9-F1
#
_entry.id   AF-A0A7C0UVV9-F1
#
_cell.length_a   1.000
_cell.length_b   1.000
_cell.length_c   1.000
_cell.angle_alpha   90.00
_cell.angle_beta   90.00
_cell.angle_gamma   90.00
#
_symmetry.space_group_name_H-M   'P 1'
#
loop_
_entity.id
_entity.type
_entity.pdbx_description
1 polymer ?
#
loop_
_entity_poly.entity_id
_entity_poly.type
_entity_poly.pdbx_seq_one_letter_code
_entity_poly.pdbx_strand_id
1 'polypeptide(L)'
;LQFAEIDKRIDGKGKDLDQFGLAKPPRMIVVKTETRTLEVLVGELAPRGNSVDVKYPVSDYIFMVSGVLDRQLKHPPFYFRDKRVFRIETDAIRAIEFEKDGKLAYRIEKDEKGWKVVKPKELPADEDAVDRLLSKISALRIGSIPAEEFSSLEAYGLDRPAEVLRITTESGEQKTLRVSSQSGKNKRRVFAKRDEWTQLLEIDKDALSSFDLTPDRLRDRRVARLDMDEVKEVALVFPDREVKVWRSEDSHWHAEPVPEGKKVNEFWASNLGYHALKMKVDEFLSEAPTDAELEKWGLKQPEVRVEIRAKDGKIIWFSLGKEAGENRRYGQLSSGAAVIFDDPDMSDFLEPDKTLWEEEKPSEEKDGKDND
;
A
#
# COMPACT_ATOMS: atom_id res chain seq x y z
N LEU A 1 21.97 23.99 10.35
CA LEU A 1 21.84 23.13 11.54
C LEU A 1 20.63 23.62 12.31
N GLN A 2 19.48 22.96 12.18
CA GLN A 2 18.21 23.42 12.76
C GLN A 2 18.17 23.30 14.30
N PHE A 3 19.17 22.61 14.89
CA PHE A 3 19.25 22.28 16.32
C PHE A 3 20.13 23.23 17.14
N ALA A 4 20.65 24.30 16.52
CA ALA A 4 21.56 25.25 17.14
C ALA A 4 20.85 26.61 17.27
N GLU A 5 20.28 26.85 18.45
CA GLU A 5 19.69 28.14 18.82
C GLU A 5 20.74 29.00 19.52
N ILE A 6 20.86 30.26 19.10
CA ILE A 6 21.81 31.21 19.68
C ILE A 6 21.16 31.82 20.92
N ASP A 7 21.68 31.48 22.09
CA ASP A 7 21.21 32.01 23.38
C ASP A 7 21.77 33.42 23.64
N LYS A 8 23.03 33.65 23.24
CA LYS A 8 23.70 34.93 23.45
C LYS A 8 24.76 35.21 22.41
N ARG A 9 24.89 36.48 22.04
CA ARG A 9 25.98 37.01 21.22
C ARG A 9 26.93 37.83 22.10
N ILE A 10 28.23 37.57 21.97
CA ILE A 10 29.30 38.20 22.73
C ILE A 10 30.24 38.87 21.73
N ASP A 11 30.60 40.13 21.95
CA ASP A 11 31.67 40.79 21.19
C ASP A 11 33.00 40.13 21.54
N GLY A 12 33.58 39.46 20.55
CA GLY A 12 34.82 38.70 20.67
C GLY A 12 36.07 39.50 20.30
N LYS A 13 35.92 40.76 19.88
CA LYS A 13 37.07 41.58 19.46
C LYS A 13 38.04 41.79 20.63
N GLY A 14 39.29 41.34 20.45
CA GLY A 14 40.33 41.44 21.49
C GLY A 14 40.12 40.52 22.70
N LYS A 15 39.17 39.58 22.64
CA LYS A 15 38.98 38.55 23.69
C LYS A 15 39.94 37.39 23.48
N ASP A 16 40.39 36.82 24.60
CA ASP A 16 41.17 35.59 24.62
C ASP A 16 40.27 34.38 24.33
N LEU A 17 40.55 33.67 23.22
CA LEU A 17 39.74 32.54 22.77
C LEU A 17 39.92 31.29 23.63
N ASP A 18 41.00 31.19 24.43
CA ASP A 18 41.18 30.08 25.37
C ASP A 18 40.10 30.10 26.47
N GLN A 19 39.60 31.28 26.85
CA GLN A 19 38.51 31.44 27.84
C GLN A 19 37.18 30.80 27.40
N PHE A 20 37.02 30.58 26.10
CA PHE A 20 35.83 29.99 25.49
C PHE A 20 36.11 28.58 24.94
N GLY A 21 37.32 28.04 25.14
CA GLY A 21 37.73 26.77 24.56
C GLY A 21 37.80 26.78 23.03
N LEU A 22 37.96 27.96 22.40
CA LEU A 22 37.91 28.15 20.96
C LEU A 22 39.29 28.32 20.30
N ALA A 23 40.36 28.51 21.09
CA ALA A 23 41.73 28.55 20.57
C ALA A 23 42.22 27.16 20.11
N LYS A 24 41.80 26.10 20.82
CA LYS A 24 41.99 24.69 20.46
C LYS A 24 40.65 23.96 20.55
N PRO A 25 39.75 24.20 19.60
CA PRO A 25 38.38 23.73 19.71
C PRO A 25 38.34 22.20 19.68
N PRO A 26 37.60 21.54 20.59
CA PRO A 26 37.46 20.09 20.60
C PRO A 26 36.78 19.57 19.33
N ARG A 27 35.99 20.41 18.64
CA ARG A 27 35.31 20.07 17.39
C ARG A 27 35.28 21.26 16.43
N MET A 28 35.28 20.93 15.15
CA MET A 28 35.08 21.89 14.06
C MET A 28 34.02 21.34 13.11
N ILE A 29 33.03 22.17 12.78
CA ILE A 29 32.05 21.86 11.75
C ILE A 29 32.47 22.57 10.47
N VAL A 30 32.65 21.81 9.39
CA VAL A 30 32.94 22.37 8.07
C VAL A 30 31.69 22.22 7.22
N VAL A 31 31.07 23.35 6.86
CA VAL A 31 29.92 23.40 5.96
C VAL A 31 30.43 23.81 4.59
N LYS A 32 30.45 22.86 3.66
CA LYS A 32 30.78 23.13 2.26
C LYS A 32 29.50 23.23 1.43
N THR A 33 29.38 24.30 0.67
CA THR A 33 28.42 24.44 -0.43
C THR A 33 29.20 24.60 -1.73
N GLU A 34 28.52 24.64 -2.87
CA GLU A 34 29.18 24.82 -4.18
C GLU A 34 30.05 26.07 -4.26
N THR A 35 29.65 27.14 -3.56
CA THR A 35 30.25 28.47 -3.66
C THR A 35 31.01 28.92 -2.41
N ARG A 36 30.90 28.21 -1.29
CA ARG A 36 31.55 28.62 -0.03
C ARG A 36 31.88 27.43 0.86
N THR A 37 32.98 27.58 1.59
CA THR A 37 33.28 26.74 2.76
C THR A 37 33.19 27.62 3.99
N LEU A 38 32.39 27.21 4.97
CA LEU A 38 32.29 27.85 6.26
C LEU A 38 32.81 26.89 7.32
N GLU A 39 33.81 27.35 8.05
CA GLU A 39 34.30 26.66 9.23
C GLU A 39 33.62 27.25 10.46
N VAL A 40 33.24 26.39 11.40
CA VAL A 40 32.60 26.78 12.65
C VAL A 40 33.37 26.09 13.76
N LEU A 41 34.03 26.91 14.58
CA LEU A 41 34.75 26.46 15.75
C LEU A 41 33.74 26.23 16.87
N VAL A 42 33.80 25.07 17.52
CA VAL A 42 32.87 24.69 18.58
C VAL A 42 33.68 24.35 19.83
N GLY A 43 33.47 25.12 20.89
CA GLY A 43 34.11 24.95 22.19
C GLY A 43 33.57 23.76 22.99
N GLU A 44 33.98 23.65 24.25
CA GLU A 44 33.45 22.65 25.17
C GLU A 44 32.06 23.03 25.71
N LEU A 45 31.31 22.03 26.18
CA LEU A 45 30.07 22.26 26.90
C LEU A 45 30.39 22.94 28.24
N ALA A 46 29.83 24.13 28.47
CA ALA A 46 30.02 24.88 29.70
C ALA A 46 29.56 24.06 30.91
N PRO A 47 30.39 23.90 31.97
CA PRO A 47 30.05 23.11 33.15
C PRO A 47 28.80 23.59 33.89
N ARG A 48 28.47 24.89 33.76
CA ARG A 48 27.27 25.52 34.29
C ARG A 48 26.57 26.25 33.14
N GLY A 49 25.32 25.88 32.86
CA GLY A 49 24.49 26.58 31.86
C GLY A 49 24.07 25.77 30.64
N ASN A 50 24.61 24.56 30.43
CA ASN A 50 24.27 23.69 29.28
C ASN A 50 24.33 24.45 27.94
N SER A 51 25.39 25.23 27.73
CA SER A 51 25.65 25.98 26.50
C SER A 51 27.06 25.70 25.97
N VAL A 52 27.27 25.96 24.70
CA VAL A 52 28.54 25.77 24.00
C VAL A 52 28.88 27.07 23.29
N ASP A 53 30.11 27.53 23.44
CA ASP A 53 30.59 28.69 22.70
C ASP A 53 30.99 28.29 21.29
N VAL A 54 30.55 29.08 20.31
CA VAL A 54 30.72 28.84 18.88
C VAL A 54 31.28 30.11 18.23
N LYS A 55 32.26 29.96 17.34
CA LYS A 55 32.81 31.08 16.57
C LYS A 55 32.92 30.74 15.10
N TYR A 56 32.39 31.62 14.26
CA TYR A 56 32.71 31.66 12.84
C TYR A 56 34.04 32.42 12.68
N PRO A 57 35.08 31.86 12.03
CA PRO A 57 36.37 32.54 11.88
C PRO A 57 36.25 33.92 11.25
N VAL A 58 35.29 34.10 10.34
CA VAL A 58 35.01 35.36 9.64
C VAL A 58 34.19 36.37 10.47
N SER A 59 33.79 36.04 11.70
CA SER A 59 32.97 36.89 12.56
C SER A 59 33.77 37.40 13.77
N ASP A 60 33.61 38.69 14.09
CA ASP A 60 34.13 39.27 15.34
C ASP A 60 33.44 38.74 16.60
N TYR A 61 32.33 38.02 16.45
CA TYR A 61 31.48 37.60 17.56
C TYR A 61 31.73 36.15 17.97
N ILE A 62 31.49 35.90 19.27
CA ILE A 62 31.35 34.56 19.85
C ILE A 62 29.86 34.37 20.17
N PHE A 63 29.34 33.20 19.84
CA PHE A 63 27.93 32.86 20.02
C PHE A 63 27.83 31.75 21.06
N MET A 64 27.10 32.02 22.14
CA MET A 64 26.68 30.99 23.06
C MET A 64 25.45 30.30 22.48
N VAL A 65 25.54 29.00 22.27
CA VAL A 65 24.53 28.17 21.63
C VAL A 65 24.08 27.09 22.60
N SER A 66 22.82 26.66 22.52
CA SER A 66 22.30 25.55 23.33
C SER A 66 23.18 24.30 23.28
N GLY A 67 23.42 23.68 24.43
CA GLY A 67 24.16 22.43 24.60
C GLY A 67 23.55 21.21 23.89
N VAL A 68 22.36 21.37 23.30
CA VAL A 68 21.83 20.43 22.29
C VAL A 68 22.84 20.22 21.17
N LEU A 69 23.55 21.27 20.73
CA LEU A 69 24.57 21.16 19.69
C LEU A 69 25.68 20.16 20.08
N ASP A 70 26.23 20.24 21.29
CA ASP A 70 27.25 19.29 21.77
C ASP A 70 26.72 17.85 21.75
N ARG A 71 25.48 17.64 22.21
CA ARG A 71 24.85 16.30 22.19
C ARG A 71 24.71 15.77 20.78
N GLN A 72 24.26 16.59 19.83
CA GLN A 72 24.11 16.18 18.44
C GLN A 72 25.46 15.80 17.83
N LEU A 73 26.50 16.63 18.01
CA LEU A 73 27.83 16.43 17.45
C LEU A 73 28.58 15.19 18.01
N LYS A 74 28.10 14.57 19.09
CA LYS A 74 28.62 13.29 19.59
C LYS A 74 28.14 12.10 18.77
N HIS A 75 27.10 12.24 17.94
CA HIS A 75 26.66 11.17 17.06
C HIS A 75 27.65 10.91 15.92
N PRO A 76 27.79 9.66 15.46
CA PRO A 76 28.67 9.33 14.34
C PRO A 76 28.17 9.95 13.02
N PRO A 77 29.02 10.13 12.00
CA PRO A 77 28.64 10.77 10.72
C PRO A 77 27.38 10.17 10.07
N PHE A 78 27.19 8.85 10.17
CA PHE A 78 26.00 8.17 9.65
C PHE A 78 24.68 8.70 10.23
N TYR A 79 24.67 9.20 11.46
CA TYR A 79 23.48 9.77 12.09
C TYR A 79 22.89 10.93 11.29
N PHE A 80 23.75 11.73 10.66
CA PHE A 80 23.38 12.92 9.88
C PHE A 80 23.14 12.63 8.40
N ARG A 81 23.42 11.42 7.93
CA ARG A 81 23.16 11.04 6.52
C ARG A 81 21.67 10.90 6.27
N ASP A 82 21.25 11.18 5.05
CA ASP A 82 19.93 10.74 4.57
C ASP A 82 19.90 9.22 4.57
N LYS A 83 19.02 8.66 5.39
CA LYS A 83 18.92 7.21 5.57
C LYS A 83 17.94 6.58 4.59
N ARG A 84 17.31 7.33 3.68
CA ARG A 84 16.43 6.73 2.67
C ARG A 84 17.24 5.84 1.73
N VAL A 85 16.76 4.62 1.49
CA VAL A 85 17.34 3.77 0.44
C VAL A 85 17.06 4.40 -0.92
N PHE A 86 15.81 4.77 -1.20
CA PHE A 86 15.44 5.50 -2.41
C PHE A 86 15.01 6.92 -2.09
N ARG A 87 15.56 7.89 -2.83
CA ARG A 87 15.06 9.26 -2.84
C ARG A 87 14.24 9.42 -4.11
N ILE A 88 12.95 9.16 -3.99
CA ILE A 88 12.00 9.13 -5.10
C ILE A 88 10.62 9.57 -4.60
N GLU A 89 9.92 10.34 -5.42
CA GLU A 89 8.51 10.64 -5.21
C GLU A 89 7.69 9.46 -5.76
N THR A 90 6.78 8.92 -4.96
CA THR A 90 6.02 7.71 -5.32
C THR A 90 5.18 7.89 -6.59
N ASP A 91 4.67 9.10 -6.82
CA ASP A 91 3.86 9.43 -8.00
C ASP A 91 4.65 9.39 -9.31
N ALA A 92 5.97 9.53 -9.24
CA ALA A 92 6.85 9.43 -10.39
C ALA A 92 7.17 7.96 -10.75
N ILE A 93 6.77 6.98 -9.94
CA ILE A 93 7.03 5.56 -10.20
C ILE A 93 6.05 5.04 -11.25
N ARG A 94 6.58 4.40 -12.30
CA ARG A 94 5.81 3.84 -13.42
C ARG A 94 5.91 2.33 -13.55
N ALA A 95 6.97 1.71 -13.03
CA ALA A 95 7.04 0.26 -12.95
C ALA A 95 7.80 -0.19 -11.71
N ILE A 96 7.40 -1.34 -11.17
CA ILE A 96 8.13 -2.06 -10.13
C ILE A 96 8.29 -3.51 -10.56
N GLU A 97 9.51 -4.02 -10.48
CA GLU A 97 9.83 -5.44 -10.57
C GLU A 97 10.39 -5.92 -9.25
N PHE A 98 9.96 -7.12 -8.84
CA PHE A 98 10.56 -7.82 -7.72
C PHE A 98 10.99 -9.21 -8.17
N GLU A 99 12.27 -9.49 -7.98
CA GLU A 99 12.86 -10.82 -8.16
C GLU A 99 13.23 -11.41 -6.81
N LYS A 100 13.03 -12.72 -6.68
CA LYS A 100 13.44 -13.50 -5.52
C LYS A 100 14.08 -14.81 -5.99
N ASP A 101 15.24 -15.13 -5.41
CA ASP A 101 16.04 -16.30 -5.74
C ASP A 101 16.29 -16.45 -7.26
N GLY A 102 16.57 -15.32 -7.93
CA GLY A 102 16.82 -15.25 -9.37
C GLY A 102 15.60 -15.45 -10.27
N LYS A 103 14.39 -15.46 -9.71
CA LYS A 103 13.13 -15.57 -10.45
C LYS A 103 12.30 -14.30 -10.30
N LEU A 104 11.71 -13.82 -11.39
CA LEU A 104 10.76 -12.72 -11.33
C LEU A 104 9.48 -13.17 -10.61
N ALA A 105 9.21 -12.57 -9.45
CA ALA A 105 8.02 -12.84 -8.66
C ALA A 105 6.80 -12.10 -9.22
N TYR A 106 6.97 -10.79 -9.49
CA TYR A 106 5.96 -9.98 -10.15
C TYR A 106 6.58 -8.78 -10.86
N ARG A 107 5.80 -8.22 -11.79
CA ARG A 107 6.02 -6.89 -12.35
C ARG A 107 4.69 -6.17 -12.42
N ILE A 108 4.66 -4.93 -11.91
CA ILE A 108 3.53 -4.03 -12.04
C ILE A 108 3.94 -2.79 -12.84
N GLU A 109 3.00 -2.25 -13.62
CA GLU A 109 3.18 -1.06 -14.44
C GLU A 109 1.99 -0.12 -14.29
N LYS A 110 2.24 1.18 -14.37
CA LYS A 110 1.21 2.23 -14.38
C LYS A 110 1.06 2.79 -15.78
N ASP A 111 -0.14 2.69 -16.34
CA ASP A 111 -0.51 3.34 -17.59
C ASP A 111 -1.59 4.41 -17.37
N GLU A 112 -2.22 4.89 -18.44
CA GLU A 112 -3.26 5.93 -18.38
C GLU A 112 -4.50 5.51 -17.58
N LYS A 113 -4.74 4.19 -17.43
CA LYS A 113 -5.91 3.63 -16.74
C LYS A 113 -5.61 3.24 -15.29
N GLY A 114 -4.37 3.36 -14.84
CA GLY A 114 -3.93 2.99 -13.50
C GLY A 114 -2.88 1.89 -13.49
N TRP A 115 -2.75 1.22 -12.35
CA TRP A 115 -1.81 0.13 -12.15
C TRP A 115 -2.34 -1.19 -12.70
N LYS A 116 -1.44 -1.97 -13.28
CA LYS A 116 -1.67 -3.34 -13.71
C LYS A 116 -0.53 -4.25 -13.28
N VAL A 117 -0.88 -5.49 -12.97
CA VAL A 117 0.09 -6.60 -12.90
C VAL A 117 0.35 -7.02 -14.33
N VAL A 118 1.60 -6.99 -14.79
CA VAL A 118 1.98 -7.42 -16.17
C VAL A 118 2.70 -8.77 -16.18
N LYS A 119 3.26 -9.18 -15.03
CA LYS A 119 3.86 -10.50 -14.84
C LYS A 119 3.34 -11.14 -13.55
N PRO A 120 3.02 -12.45 -13.56
CA PRO A 120 3.22 -13.40 -14.66
C PRO A 120 2.19 -13.30 -15.80
N LYS A 121 1.04 -12.67 -15.55
CA LYS A 121 -0.04 -12.45 -16.52
C LYS A 121 -0.53 -11.02 -16.39
N GLU A 122 -1.03 -10.45 -17.49
CA GLU A 122 -1.65 -9.13 -17.47
C GLU A 122 -3.01 -9.19 -16.76
N LEU A 123 -3.10 -8.52 -15.62
CA LEU A 123 -4.30 -8.44 -14.79
C LEU A 123 -4.44 -7.02 -14.23
N PRO A 124 -5.67 -6.53 -14.02
CA PRO A 124 -5.86 -5.27 -13.34
C PRO A 124 -5.29 -5.35 -11.91
N ALA A 125 -4.60 -4.29 -11.46
CA ALA A 125 -4.06 -4.26 -10.09
C ALA A 125 -5.08 -3.74 -9.08
N ASP A 126 -4.87 -4.13 -7.82
CA ASP A 126 -5.46 -3.48 -6.66
C ASP A 126 -4.63 -2.23 -6.33
N GLU A 127 -5.19 -1.06 -6.63
CA GLU A 127 -4.55 0.24 -6.44
C GLU A 127 -4.11 0.45 -4.98
N ASP A 128 -4.96 0.09 -4.01
CA ASP A 128 -4.63 0.21 -2.58
C ASP A 128 -3.46 -0.69 -2.19
N ALA A 129 -3.37 -1.90 -2.77
CA ALA A 129 -2.26 -2.81 -2.56
C ALA A 129 -0.95 -2.26 -3.13
N VAL A 130 -1.01 -1.66 -4.32
CA VAL A 130 0.14 -1.00 -4.94
C VAL A 130 0.58 0.24 -4.14
N ASP A 131 -0.36 1.06 -3.66
CA ASP A 131 -0.03 2.24 -2.85
C ASP A 131 0.63 1.87 -1.52
N ARG A 132 0.16 0.78 -0.88
CA ARG A 132 0.83 0.20 0.29
C ARG A 132 2.26 -0.24 -0.04
N LEU A 133 2.48 -0.85 -1.20
CA LEU A 133 3.81 -1.25 -1.68
C LEU A 133 4.72 -0.02 -1.91
N LEU A 134 4.23 0.99 -2.62
CA LEU A 134 4.95 2.25 -2.89
C LEU A 134 5.35 2.96 -1.58
N SER A 135 4.44 3.00 -0.61
CA SER A 135 4.69 3.56 0.72
C SER A 135 5.79 2.83 1.47
N LYS A 136 5.83 1.49 1.38
CA LYS A 136 6.91 0.69 1.97
C LYS A 136 8.25 0.95 1.31
N ILE A 137 8.27 1.04 -0.03
CA ILE A 137 9.49 1.35 -0.81
C ILE A 137 10.05 2.71 -0.40
N SER A 138 9.21 3.75 -0.31
CA SER A 138 9.64 5.10 0.06
C SER A 138 10.09 5.20 1.53
N ALA A 139 9.53 4.36 2.39
CA ALA A 139 9.90 4.26 3.79
C ALA A 139 11.21 3.50 4.05
N LEU A 140 11.77 2.77 3.07
CA LEU A 140 12.97 1.97 3.24
C LEU A 140 14.15 2.78 3.77
N ARG A 141 14.78 2.27 4.82
CA ARG A 141 15.93 2.90 5.47
C ARG A 141 17.19 2.06 5.43
N ILE A 142 18.30 2.75 5.19
CA ILE A 142 19.66 2.27 5.41
C ILE A 142 19.86 2.20 6.92
N GLY A 143 20.26 1.03 7.39
CA GLY A 143 20.62 0.79 8.79
C GLY A 143 22.09 1.12 9.09
N SER A 144 22.99 0.80 8.15
CA SER A 144 24.43 1.04 8.24
C SER A 144 25.07 1.12 6.85
N ILE A 145 26.28 1.67 6.80
CA ILE A 145 27.16 1.61 5.61
C ILE A 145 28.48 0.96 6.06
N PRO A 146 28.64 -0.37 5.93
CA PRO A 146 29.86 -1.05 6.38
C PRO A 146 31.11 -0.67 5.58
N ALA A 147 30.95 -0.27 4.32
CA ALA A 147 32.04 0.18 3.45
C ALA A 147 31.55 1.26 2.48
N GLU A 148 32.33 2.34 2.32
CA GLU A 148 32.02 3.41 1.35
C GLU A 148 32.30 2.99 -0.10
N GLU A 149 33.25 2.08 -0.26
CA GLU A 149 33.63 1.45 -1.52
C GLU A 149 33.97 -0.01 -1.25
N PHE A 150 33.58 -0.90 -2.16
CA PHE A 150 33.93 -2.32 -2.10
C PHE A 150 34.02 -2.91 -3.50
N SER A 151 34.89 -3.89 -3.69
CA SER A 151 35.28 -4.39 -5.01
C SER A 151 34.68 -5.74 -5.41
N SER A 152 34.11 -6.49 -4.46
CA SER A 152 33.56 -7.83 -4.72
C SER A 152 32.12 -7.94 -4.26
N LEU A 153 31.20 -8.15 -5.20
CA LEU A 153 29.81 -8.50 -4.91
C LEU A 153 29.69 -9.90 -4.30
N GLU A 154 30.50 -10.84 -4.78
CA GLU A 154 30.53 -12.23 -4.33
C GLU A 154 30.85 -12.36 -2.84
N ALA A 155 31.80 -11.56 -2.35
CA ALA A 155 32.19 -11.55 -0.93
C ALA A 155 31.03 -11.23 0.02
N TYR A 156 29.96 -10.60 -0.50
CA TYR A 156 28.77 -10.24 0.26
C TYR A 156 27.50 -10.92 -0.26
N GLY A 157 27.59 -11.88 -1.19
CA GLY A 157 26.45 -12.57 -1.79
C GLY A 157 25.53 -11.66 -2.62
N LEU A 158 26.07 -10.59 -3.20
CA LEU A 158 25.34 -9.62 -4.03
C LEU A 158 25.51 -9.90 -5.53
N ASP A 159 26.38 -10.84 -5.91
CA ASP A 159 26.51 -11.38 -7.27
C ASP A 159 25.32 -12.29 -7.61
N ARG A 160 24.83 -13.03 -6.61
CA ARG A 160 23.59 -13.82 -6.63
C ARG A 160 22.67 -13.32 -5.52
N PRO A 161 22.09 -12.12 -5.68
CA PRO A 161 21.24 -11.54 -4.66
C PRO A 161 20.02 -12.45 -4.41
N ALA A 162 19.64 -12.56 -3.14
CA ALA A 162 18.42 -13.26 -2.76
C ALA A 162 17.19 -12.52 -3.28
N GLU A 163 17.25 -11.18 -3.32
CA GLU A 163 16.16 -10.35 -3.78
C GLU A 163 16.67 -9.17 -4.60
N VAL A 164 15.91 -8.78 -5.62
CA VAL A 164 16.18 -7.58 -6.44
C VAL A 164 14.90 -6.80 -6.62
N LEU A 165 14.92 -5.53 -6.19
CA LEU A 165 13.84 -4.57 -6.43
C LEU A 165 14.30 -3.59 -7.51
N ARG A 166 13.55 -3.50 -8.61
CA ARG A 166 13.77 -2.49 -9.65
C ARG A 166 12.58 -1.54 -9.71
N ILE A 167 12.89 -0.26 -9.78
CA ILE A 167 11.92 0.83 -9.86
C ILE A 167 12.23 1.62 -11.12
N THR A 168 11.25 1.74 -12.01
CA THR A 168 11.34 2.62 -13.19
C THR A 168 10.49 3.86 -12.96
N THR A 169 11.09 5.03 -13.15
CA THR A 169 10.39 6.32 -13.05
C THR A 169 9.77 6.73 -14.39
N GLU A 170 8.94 7.76 -14.34
CA GLU A 170 8.41 8.45 -15.53
C GLU A 170 9.49 9.02 -16.45
N SER A 171 10.64 9.42 -15.91
CA SER A 171 11.79 9.86 -16.72
C SER A 171 12.51 8.71 -17.42
N GLY A 172 12.10 7.46 -17.19
CA GLY A 172 12.80 6.25 -17.66
C GLY A 172 14.02 5.88 -16.82
N GLU A 173 14.30 6.59 -15.72
CA GLU A 173 15.38 6.24 -14.81
C GLU A 173 15.06 4.92 -14.09
N GLN A 174 16.01 3.98 -14.09
CA GLN A 174 15.90 2.74 -13.35
C GLN A 174 16.76 2.77 -12.09
N LYS A 175 16.14 2.57 -10.94
CA LYS A 175 16.82 2.42 -9.65
C LYS A 175 16.73 0.96 -9.22
N THR A 176 17.87 0.33 -8.93
CA THR A 176 17.94 -1.09 -8.59
C THR A 176 18.54 -1.27 -7.20
N LEU A 177 17.86 -2.03 -6.34
CA LEU A 177 18.37 -2.48 -5.05
C LEU A 177 18.55 -3.99 -5.09
N ARG A 178 19.79 -4.44 -4.89
CA ARG A 178 20.17 -5.84 -4.72
C ARG A 178 20.31 -6.14 -3.25
N VAL A 179 19.77 -7.27 -2.81
CA VAL A 179 19.81 -7.66 -1.40
C VAL A 179 20.31 -9.09 -1.27
N SER A 180 21.26 -9.28 -0.36
CA SER A 180 21.89 -10.55 -0.08
C SER A 180 21.08 -11.36 0.94
N SER A 181 21.22 -12.69 0.91
CA SER A 181 20.79 -13.56 2.02
C SER A 181 21.72 -13.49 3.23
N GLN A 182 22.93 -12.93 3.06
CA GLN A 182 23.93 -12.84 4.11
C GLN A 182 23.66 -11.69 5.07
N SER A 183 23.65 -11.99 6.36
CA SER A 183 23.58 -10.99 7.41
C SER A 183 24.94 -10.40 7.72
N GLY A 184 24.96 -9.09 7.99
CA GLY A 184 26.14 -8.40 8.48
C GLY A 184 26.46 -8.74 9.95
N LYS A 185 27.20 -7.83 10.60
CA LYS A 185 27.52 -7.98 12.04
C LYS A 185 26.23 -8.02 12.88
N ASN A 186 25.26 -7.20 12.51
CA ASN A 186 23.92 -7.24 13.09
C ASN A 186 23.08 -8.29 12.35
N LYS A 187 22.71 -9.38 13.03
CA LYS A 187 21.90 -10.46 12.44
C LYS A 187 20.47 -10.07 12.05
N ARG A 188 19.98 -8.91 12.49
CA ARG A 188 18.71 -8.32 12.03
C ARG A 188 18.83 -7.57 10.70
N ARG A 189 20.05 -7.43 10.17
CA ARG A 189 20.32 -6.71 8.93
C ARG A 189 20.99 -7.61 7.91
N VAL A 190 20.73 -7.31 6.64
CA VAL A 190 21.33 -7.98 5.50
C VAL A 190 22.09 -6.98 4.63
N PHE A 191 23.09 -7.48 3.91
CA PHE A 191 23.82 -6.64 2.96
C PHE A 191 22.95 -6.28 1.76
N ALA A 192 23.07 -5.03 1.31
CA ALA A 192 22.39 -4.53 0.14
C ALA A 192 23.28 -3.58 -0.67
N LYS A 193 22.95 -3.41 -1.94
CA LYS A 193 23.63 -2.46 -2.84
C LYS A 193 22.61 -1.80 -3.75
N ARG A 194 22.75 -0.48 -3.93
CA ARG A 194 22.18 0.23 -5.06
C ARG A 194 23.16 0.20 -6.22
N ASP A 195 22.70 -0.14 -7.42
CA ASP A 195 23.59 -0.34 -8.57
C ASP A 195 24.36 0.93 -8.93
N GLU A 196 23.74 2.09 -8.75
CA GLU A 196 24.30 3.42 -9.00
C GLU A 196 25.18 3.97 -7.85
N TRP A 197 25.31 3.22 -6.74
CA TRP A 197 26.12 3.63 -5.57
C TRP A 197 27.36 2.76 -5.43
N THR A 198 28.47 3.31 -4.91
CA THR A 198 29.70 2.55 -4.62
C THR A 198 29.66 1.84 -3.26
N GLN A 199 28.79 2.32 -2.36
CA GLN A 199 28.71 1.88 -0.98
C GLN A 199 28.12 0.48 -0.84
N LEU A 200 28.63 -0.27 0.14
CA LEU A 200 27.94 -1.43 0.70
C LEU A 200 26.98 -0.94 1.78
N LEU A 201 25.72 -1.37 1.70
CA LEU A 201 24.68 -0.99 2.64
C LEU A 201 24.31 -2.19 3.54
N GLU A 202 23.77 -1.89 4.71
CA GLU A 202 22.99 -2.83 5.51
C GLU A 202 21.57 -2.27 5.69
N ILE A 203 20.55 -3.08 5.43
CA ILE A 203 19.13 -2.76 5.64
C ILE A 203 18.49 -3.80 6.56
N ASP A 204 17.40 -3.44 7.25
CA ASP A 204 16.70 -4.37 8.13
C ASP A 204 16.08 -5.52 7.32
N LYS A 205 16.29 -6.76 7.80
CA LYS A 205 15.86 -7.98 7.12
C LYS A 205 14.35 -8.06 6.96
N ASP A 206 13.60 -7.54 7.93
CA ASP A 206 12.13 -7.55 7.92
C ASP A 206 11.53 -6.52 6.97
N ALA A 207 12.31 -5.55 6.48
CA ALA A 207 11.83 -4.61 5.48
C ALA A 207 11.46 -5.32 4.16
N LEU A 208 12.06 -6.50 3.93
CA LEU A 208 11.98 -7.26 2.69
C LEU A 208 10.79 -8.19 2.58
N SER A 209 10.32 -8.74 3.70
CA SER A 209 9.10 -9.56 3.73
C SER A 209 7.88 -8.81 3.21
N SER A 210 7.96 -7.48 3.21
CA SER A 210 6.92 -6.59 2.74
C SER A 210 6.86 -6.43 1.21
N PHE A 211 7.93 -6.82 0.48
CA PHE A 211 8.03 -6.85 -0.98
C PHE A 211 7.80 -8.23 -1.58
N ASP A 212 7.91 -9.29 -0.78
CA ASP A 212 7.59 -10.66 -1.20
C ASP A 212 6.06 -10.86 -1.26
N LEU A 213 5.44 -10.12 -2.17
CA LEU A 213 4.03 -10.20 -2.48
C LEU A 213 3.83 -11.20 -3.61
N THR A 214 2.75 -11.99 -3.52
CA THR A 214 2.31 -12.77 -4.66
C THR A 214 1.57 -11.88 -5.65
N PRO A 215 1.57 -12.22 -6.95
CA PRO A 215 0.72 -11.56 -7.94
C PRO A 215 -0.76 -11.47 -7.48
N ASP A 216 -1.26 -12.48 -6.76
CA ASP A 216 -2.63 -12.51 -6.25
C ASP A 216 -2.93 -11.52 -5.10
N ARG A 217 -1.89 -11.02 -4.42
CA ARG A 217 -2.02 -9.93 -3.44
C ARG A 217 -1.98 -8.55 -4.10
N LEU A 218 -1.51 -8.47 -5.34
CA LEU A 218 -1.39 -7.23 -6.11
C LEU A 218 -2.49 -7.05 -7.15
N ARG A 219 -3.15 -8.14 -7.58
CA ARG A 219 -4.27 -8.08 -8.52
C ARG A 219 -5.54 -7.57 -7.85
N ASP A 220 -6.41 -6.98 -8.66
CA ASP A 220 -7.73 -6.55 -8.23
C ASP A 220 -8.56 -7.74 -7.75
N ARG A 221 -9.15 -7.57 -6.57
CA ARG A 221 -9.98 -8.57 -5.89
C ARG A 221 -11.47 -8.29 -6.00
N ARG A 222 -11.87 -7.17 -6.61
CA ARG A 222 -13.28 -6.85 -6.85
C ARG A 222 -13.84 -7.75 -7.93
N VAL A 223 -15.07 -8.20 -7.74
CA VAL A 223 -15.81 -8.92 -8.78
C VAL A 223 -16.16 -8.01 -9.94
N ALA A 224 -16.48 -6.74 -9.66
CA ALA A 224 -16.84 -5.74 -10.65
C ALA A 224 -16.10 -4.42 -10.39
N ARG A 225 -15.64 -3.78 -11.47
CA ARG A 225 -15.21 -2.37 -11.47
C ARG A 225 -16.36 -1.52 -11.98
N LEU A 226 -17.35 -1.33 -11.13
CA LEU A 226 -18.54 -0.52 -11.40
C LEU A 226 -18.86 0.28 -10.15
N ASP A 227 -19.31 1.51 -10.35
CA ASP A 227 -19.93 2.31 -9.31
C ASP A 227 -21.43 1.98 -9.21
N MET A 228 -22.02 2.25 -8.05
CA MET A 228 -23.41 1.86 -7.75
C MET A 228 -24.43 2.55 -8.69
N ASP A 229 -24.13 3.76 -9.15
CA ASP A 229 -24.95 4.49 -10.10
C ASP A 229 -24.82 3.96 -11.53
N GLU A 230 -23.82 3.13 -11.83
CA GLU A 230 -23.69 2.43 -13.11
C GLU A 230 -24.50 1.13 -13.15
N VAL A 231 -24.93 0.61 -11.99
CA VAL A 231 -25.75 -0.60 -11.90
C VAL A 231 -27.17 -0.31 -12.36
N LYS A 232 -27.65 -1.10 -13.31
CA LYS A 232 -29.03 -1.04 -13.82
C LYS A 232 -29.91 -2.09 -13.15
N GLU A 233 -29.42 -3.31 -13.01
CA GLU A 233 -30.17 -4.47 -12.51
C GLU A 233 -29.20 -5.47 -11.88
N VAL A 234 -29.64 -6.13 -10.81
CA VAL A 234 -28.98 -7.30 -10.23
C VAL A 234 -29.95 -8.47 -10.27
N ALA A 235 -29.51 -9.61 -10.80
CA ALA A 235 -30.28 -10.84 -10.85
C ALA A 235 -29.61 -11.94 -10.02
N LEU A 236 -30.41 -12.63 -9.22
CA LEU A 236 -30.05 -13.86 -8.51
C LEU A 236 -30.67 -15.03 -9.28
N VAL A 237 -29.83 -15.79 -9.96
CA VAL A 237 -30.21 -16.93 -10.80
C VAL A 237 -29.91 -18.22 -10.04
N PHE A 238 -30.95 -18.85 -9.52
CA PHE A 238 -30.89 -20.16 -8.86
C PHE A 238 -31.17 -21.28 -9.90
N PRO A 239 -30.91 -22.56 -9.55
CA PRO A 239 -31.22 -23.67 -10.46
C PRO A 239 -32.68 -23.78 -10.88
N ASP A 240 -33.62 -23.33 -10.05
CA ASP A 240 -35.07 -23.50 -10.21
C ASP A 240 -35.84 -22.18 -10.38
N ARG A 241 -35.22 -21.02 -10.11
CA ARG A 241 -35.87 -19.71 -10.15
C ARG A 241 -34.90 -18.57 -10.39
N GLU A 242 -35.44 -17.40 -10.69
CA GLU A 242 -34.69 -16.16 -10.85
C GLU A 242 -35.38 -15.04 -10.06
N VAL A 243 -34.60 -14.19 -9.40
CA VAL A 243 -35.07 -12.96 -8.74
C VAL A 243 -34.25 -11.77 -9.27
N LYS A 244 -34.92 -10.78 -9.85
CA LYS A 244 -34.31 -9.54 -10.35
C LYS A 244 -34.62 -8.40 -9.42
N VAL A 245 -33.67 -7.49 -9.27
CA VAL A 245 -33.81 -6.24 -8.51
C VAL A 245 -33.25 -5.10 -9.36
N TRP A 246 -33.99 -4.01 -9.50
CA TRP A 246 -33.52 -2.83 -10.23
C TRP A 246 -34.04 -1.55 -9.62
N ARG A 247 -33.37 -0.44 -9.94
CA ARG A 247 -33.80 0.90 -9.55
C ARG A 247 -34.40 1.61 -10.76
N SER A 248 -35.64 2.07 -10.64
CA SER A 248 -36.33 2.83 -11.69
C SER A 248 -35.94 4.33 -11.67
N GLU A 249 -36.39 5.07 -12.69
CA GLU A 249 -36.09 6.50 -12.86
C GLU A 249 -36.67 7.38 -11.74
N ASP A 250 -37.76 6.95 -11.11
CA ASP A 250 -38.39 7.58 -9.94
C ASP A 250 -37.64 7.31 -8.62
N SER A 251 -36.45 6.69 -8.69
CA SER A 251 -35.61 6.32 -7.56
C SER A 251 -36.14 5.21 -6.64
N HIS A 252 -37.24 4.54 -6.98
CA HIS A 252 -37.73 3.38 -6.24
C HIS A 252 -37.03 2.08 -6.63
N TRP A 253 -36.92 1.16 -5.69
CA TRP A 253 -36.43 -0.19 -5.93
C TRP A 253 -37.56 -1.14 -6.25
N HIS A 254 -37.38 -1.91 -7.31
CA HIS A 254 -38.31 -2.93 -7.79
C HIS A 254 -37.65 -4.30 -7.76
N ALA A 255 -38.48 -5.34 -7.69
CA ALA A 255 -38.03 -6.71 -7.82
C ALA A 255 -39.04 -7.57 -8.59
N GLU A 256 -38.57 -8.67 -9.19
CA GLU A 256 -39.40 -9.62 -9.92
C GLU A 256 -38.87 -11.05 -9.78
N PRO A 257 -39.72 -12.05 -9.49
CA PRO A 257 -41.14 -11.93 -9.16
C PRO A 257 -41.35 -11.44 -7.72
N VAL A 258 -42.44 -10.70 -7.47
CA VAL A 258 -42.89 -10.37 -6.10
C VAL A 258 -43.89 -11.43 -5.65
N PRO A 259 -43.68 -12.11 -4.49
CA PRO A 259 -44.64 -13.07 -3.97
C PRO A 259 -46.01 -12.44 -3.67
N GLU A 260 -47.07 -13.25 -3.75
CA GLU A 260 -48.43 -12.79 -3.45
C GLU A 260 -48.55 -12.25 -2.01
N GLY A 261 -49.20 -11.10 -1.84
CA GLY A 261 -49.36 -10.42 -0.54
C GLY A 261 -48.08 -9.80 0.02
N LYS A 262 -47.00 -9.72 -0.78
CA LYS A 262 -45.75 -9.07 -0.42
C LYS A 262 -45.53 -7.79 -1.21
N LYS A 263 -44.71 -6.91 -0.64
CA LYS A 263 -44.11 -5.76 -1.31
C LYS A 263 -42.59 -5.81 -1.22
N VAL A 264 -41.91 -5.13 -2.13
CA VAL A 264 -40.44 -5.03 -2.15
C VAL A 264 -39.96 -4.28 -0.91
N ASN A 265 -38.98 -4.85 -0.22
CA ASN A 265 -38.21 -4.14 0.79
C ASN A 265 -37.13 -3.29 0.09
N GLU A 266 -37.38 -2.00 -0.10
CA GLU A 266 -36.46 -1.12 -0.84
C GLU A 266 -35.06 -1.02 -0.19
N PHE A 267 -34.96 -1.12 1.14
CA PHE A 267 -33.68 -1.11 1.83
C PHE A 267 -32.84 -2.33 1.45
N TRP A 268 -33.41 -3.53 1.53
CA TRP A 268 -32.71 -4.77 1.18
C TRP A 268 -32.47 -4.90 -0.33
N ALA A 269 -33.40 -4.44 -1.16
CA ALA A 269 -33.19 -4.35 -2.60
C ALA A 269 -31.97 -3.48 -2.95
N SER A 270 -31.82 -2.33 -2.26
CA SER A 270 -30.64 -1.47 -2.42
C SER A 270 -29.35 -2.10 -1.92
N ASN A 271 -29.41 -2.83 -0.78
CA ASN A 271 -28.26 -3.51 -0.21
C ASN A 271 -27.77 -4.65 -1.09
N LEU A 272 -28.66 -5.36 -1.80
CA LEU A 272 -28.26 -6.46 -2.68
C LEU A 272 -27.28 -5.97 -3.76
N GLY A 273 -27.57 -4.84 -4.39
CA GLY A 273 -26.67 -4.25 -5.38
C GLY A 273 -25.35 -3.77 -4.77
N TYR A 274 -25.41 -3.18 -3.59
CA TYR A 274 -24.21 -2.77 -2.85
C TYR A 274 -23.34 -3.97 -2.48
N HIS A 275 -23.90 -5.03 -1.88
CA HIS A 275 -23.18 -6.24 -1.51
C HIS A 275 -22.61 -6.94 -2.74
N ALA A 276 -23.36 -7.05 -3.84
CA ALA A 276 -22.85 -7.63 -5.09
C ALA A 276 -21.60 -6.91 -5.62
N LEU A 277 -21.56 -5.57 -5.55
CA LEU A 277 -20.37 -4.78 -5.90
C LEU A 277 -19.24 -4.87 -4.87
N LYS A 278 -19.57 -5.06 -3.59
CA LYS A 278 -18.60 -5.15 -2.49
C LYS A 278 -17.99 -6.53 -2.31
N MET A 279 -18.54 -7.56 -2.96
CA MET A 279 -17.94 -8.88 -3.01
C MET A 279 -16.47 -8.80 -3.42
N LYS A 280 -15.62 -9.38 -2.58
CA LYS A 280 -14.16 -9.45 -2.79
C LYS A 280 -13.70 -10.90 -2.79
N VAL A 281 -12.84 -11.20 -3.75
CA VAL A 281 -12.10 -12.46 -3.78
C VAL A 281 -11.10 -12.49 -2.63
N ASP A 282 -11.21 -13.51 -1.79
CA ASP A 282 -10.24 -13.80 -0.75
C ASP A 282 -9.04 -14.58 -1.32
N GLU A 283 -9.34 -15.60 -2.13
CA GLU A 283 -8.34 -16.52 -2.70
C GLU A 283 -8.65 -16.84 -4.16
N PHE A 284 -7.61 -16.88 -5.01
CA PHE A 284 -7.72 -17.36 -6.39
C PHE A 284 -7.22 -18.80 -6.45
N LEU A 285 -8.07 -19.72 -6.89
CA LEU A 285 -7.77 -21.16 -6.91
C LEU A 285 -7.25 -21.61 -8.27
N SER A 286 -7.91 -21.18 -9.34
CA SER A 286 -7.54 -21.54 -10.71
C SER A 286 -8.07 -20.51 -11.69
N GLU A 287 -7.24 -20.11 -12.66
CA GLU A 287 -7.66 -19.22 -13.75
C GLU A 287 -8.54 -19.92 -14.79
N ALA A 288 -8.40 -21.25 -14.90
CA ALA A 288 -9.11 -22.08 -15.86
C ALA A 288 -9.38 -23.46 -15.23
N PRO A 289 -10.37 -23.55 -14.32
CA PRO A 289 -10.67 -24.78 -13.62
C PRO A 289 -11.20 -25.85 -14.58
N THR A 290 -10.82 -27.09 -14.33
CA THR A 290 -11.32 -28.27 -15.05
C THR A 290 -12.75 -28.60 -14.61
N ASP A 291 -13.48 -29.37 -15.43
CA ASP A 291 -14.84 -29.81 -15.07
C ASP A 291 -14.89 -30.59 -13.75
N ALA A 292 -13.86 -31.38 -13.46
CA ALA A 292 -13.75 -32.12 -12.20
C ALA A 292 -13.58 -31.18 -10.99
N GLU A 293 -12.82 -30.10 -11.15
CA GLU A 293 -12.67 -29.07 -10.11
C GLU A 293 -13.96 -28.28 -9.93
N LEU A 294 -14.60 -27.87 -11.01
CA LEU A 294 -15.90 -27.20 -10.98
C LEU A 294 -16.96 -28.08 -10.28
N GLU A 295 -16.99 -29.38 -10.56
CA GLU A 295 -17.91 -30.30 -9.90
C GLU A 295 -17.59 -30.49 -8.41
N LYS A 296 -16.30 -30.62 -8.06
CA LYS A 296 -15.83 -30.67 -6.67
C LYS A 296 -16.32 -29.46 -5.89
N TRP A 297 -16.16 -28.26 -6.45
CA TRP A 297 -16.51 -26.98 -5.82
C TRP A 297 -17.99 -26.60 -5.95
N GLY A 298 -18.79 -27.38 -6.66
CA GLY A 298 -20.21 -27.09 -6.88
C GLY A 298 -20.46 -25.91 -7.82
N LEU A 299 -19.52 -25.61 -8.72
CA LEU A 299 -19.60 -24.52 -9.70
C LEU A 299 -20.15 -24.98 -11.07
N LYS A 300 -20.25 -26.29 -11.29
CA LYS A 300 -20.93 -26.86 -12.46
C LYS A 300 -22.44 -26.64 -12.42
N GLN A 301 -23.01 -26.65 -11.21
CA GLN A 301 -24.37 -26.25 -10.89
C GLN A 301 -24.27 -25.39 -9.62
N PRO A 302 -24.00 -24.09 -9.76
CA PRO A 302 -23.87 -23.21 -8.60
C PRO A 302 -25.19 -23.09 -7.85
N GLU A 303 -25.10 -22.84 -6.54
CA GLU A 303 -26.27 -22.58 -5.70
C GLU A 303 -26.98 -21.30 -6.13
N VAL A 304 -26.19 -20.29 -6.51
CA VAL A 304 -26.69 -19.06 -7.12
C VAL A 304 -25.64 -18.47 -8.07
N ARG A 305 -26.10 -17.90 -9.19
CA ARG A 305 -25.33 -16.96 -10.01
C ARG A 305 -25.89 -15.56 -9.80
N VAL A 306 -25.02 -14.65 -9.41
CA VAL A 306 -25.34 -13.22 -9.28
C VAL A 306 -24.90 -12.53 -10.57
N GLU A 307 -25.84 -11.91 -11.28
CA GLU A 307 -25.60 -11.16 -12.49
C GLU A 307 -25.83 -9.67 -12.25
N ILE A 308 -24.83 -8.84 -12.52
CA ILE A 308 -24.86 -7.39 -12.39
C ILE A 308 -24.88 -6.82 -13.80
N ARG A 309 -26.02 -6.24 -14.20
CA ARG A 309 -26.15 -5.54 -15.48
C ARG A 309 -25.88 -4.06 -15.28
N ALA A 310 -24.89 -3.54 -15.99
CA ALA A 310 -24.58 -2.12 -16.03
C ALA A 310 -25.49 -1.37 -17.00
N LYS A 311 -25.58 -0.04 -16.84
CA LYS A 311 -26.36 0.86 -17.71
C LYS A 311 -25.92 0.84 -19.17
N ASP A 312 -24.64 0.57 -19.44
CA ASP A 312 -24.08 0.40 -20.78
C ASP A 312 -24.46 -0.95 -21.45
N GLY A 313 -25.16 -1.82 -20.72
CA GLY A 313 -25.58 -3.14 -21.16
C GLY A 313 -24.59 -4.27 -20.87
N LYS A 314 -23.40 -3.97 -20.32
CA LYS A 314 -22.44 -4.99 -19.90
C LYS A 314 -23.01 -5.82 -18.75
N ILE A 315 -22.82 -7.13 -18.81
CA ILE A 315 -23.19 -8.05 -17.73
C ILE A 315 -21.90 -8.59 -17.11
N ILE A 316 -21.76 -8.39 -15.80
CA ILE A 316 -20.70 -8.96 -14.98
C ILE A 316 -21.36 -9.95 -14.04
N TRP A 317 -20.83 -11.17 -13.95
CA TRP A 317 -21.40 -12.17 -13.07
C TRP A 317 -20.34 -12.83 -12.19
N PHE A 318 -20.81 -13.34 -11.06
CA PHE A 318 -20.11 -14.32 -10.25
C PHE A 318 -21.11 -15.39 -9.80
N SER A 319 -20.61 -16.55 -9.44
CA SER A 319 -21.42 -17.64 -8.89
C SER A 319 -20.89 -18.07 -7.54
N LEU A 320 -21.78 -18.59 -6.71
CA LEU A 320 -21.49 -19.19 -5.42
C LEU A 320 -21.79 -20.68 -5.52
N GLY A 321 -20.78 -21.49 -5.22
CA GLY A 321 -20.89 -22.93 -5.09
C GLY A 321 -20.95 -23.36 -3.62
N LYS A 322 -20.38 -24.53 -3.36
CA LYS A 322 -20.37 -25.15 -2.03
C LYS A 322 -19.59 -24.31 -1.01
N GLU A 323 -19.88 -24.58 0.26
CA GLU A 323 -19.13 -24.04 1.39
C GLU A 323 -17.66 -24.50 1.37
N ALA A 324 -16.77 -23.56 1.72
CA ALA A 324 -15.33 -23.73 1.81
C ALA A 324 -14.79 -23.46 3.22
N GLY A 325 -15.68 -23.31 4.21
CA GLY A 325 -15.38 -22.97 5.60
C GLY A 325 -16.47 -22.07 6.20
N GLU A 326 -16.22 -21.56 7.40
CA GLU A 326 -17.09 -20.55 8.02
C GLU A 326 -17.04 -19.26 7.19
N ASN A 327 -18.21 -18.74 6.76
CA ASN A 327 -18.37 -17.56 5.91
C ASN A 327 -17.63 -17.60 4.55
N ARG A 328 -17.05 -18.75 4.18
CA ARG A 328 -16.27 -18.93 2.96
C ARG A 328 -17.00 -19.82 1.98
N ARG A 329 -17.03 -19.42 0.71
CA ARG A 329 -17.65 -20.20 -0.36
C ARG A 329 -16.78 -20.24 -1.60
N TYR A 330 -16.79 -21.39 -2.26
CA TYR A 330 -16.23 -21.48 -3.61
C TYR A 330 -17.05 -20.60 -4.55
N GLY A 331 -16.37 -19.96 -5.49
CA GLY A 331 -17.03 -19.13 -6.48
C GLY A 331 -16.39 -19.20 -7.83
N GLN A 332 -17.10 -18.73 -8.85
CA GLN A 332 -16.57 -18.54 -10.19
C GLN A 332 -16.87 -17.13 -10.66
N LEU A 333 -15.89 -16.45 -11.23
CA LEU A 333 -16.03 -15.13 -11.84
C LEU A 333 -16.40 -15.24 -13.32
N SER A 334 -16.94 -14.16 -13.87
CA SER A 334 -17.19 -14.02 -15.33
C SER A 334 -15.97 -14.23 -16.23
N SER A 335 -14.76 -14.10 -15.69
CA SER A 335 -13.51 -14.44 -16.38
C SER A 335 -13.26 -15.95 -16.53
N GLY A 336 -14.04 -16.78 -15.86
CA GLY A 336 -13.88 -18.23 -15.78
C GLY A 336 -13.07 -18.69 -14.55
N ALA A 337 -12.36 -17.77 -13.89
CA ALA A 337 -11.53 -18.09 -12.73
C ALA A 337 -12.36 -18.61 -11.55
N ALA A 338 -11.89 -19.69 -10.92
CA ALA A 338 -12.40 -20.21 -9.67
C ALA A 338 -11.70 -19.55 -8.47
N VAL A 339 -12.48 -19.21 -7.46
CA VAL A 339 -12.09 -18.39 -6.32
C VAL A 339 -12.69 -18.90 -5.02
N ILE A 340 -12.23 -18.37 -3.91
CA ILE A 340 -12.93 -18.38 -2.63
C ILE A 340 -13.33 -16.94 -2.31
N PHE A 341 -14.60 -16.77 -1.97
CA PHE A 341 -15.11 -15.57 -1.33
C PHE A 341 -15.15 -15.79 0.18
N ASP A 342 -14.85 -14.74 0.94
CA ASP A 342 -15.00 -14.69 2.40
C ASP A 342 -15.87 -13.48 2.72
N ASP A 343 -17.16 -13.73 2.98
CA ASP A 343 -18.15 -12.68 3.17
C ASP A 343 -19.21 -13.14 4.19
N PRO A 344 -19.44 -12.39 5.28
CA PRO A 344 -20.47 -12.73 6.25
C PRO A 344 -21.90 -12.51 5.73
N ASP A 345 -22.08 -11.68 4.68
CA ASP A 345 -23.39 -11.25 4.17
C ASP A 345 -23.90 -12.14 3.02
N MET A 346 -23.35 -13.35 2.87
CA MET A 346 -23.71 -14.31 1.81
C MET A 346 -25.21 -14.69 1.80
N SER A 347 -25.89 -14.56 2.94
CA SER A 347 -27.33 -14.82 3.05
C SER A 347 -28.16 -13.96 2.11
N ASP A 348 -27.70 -12.76 1.76
CA ASP A 348 -28.42 -11.87 0.86
C ASP A 348 -28.53 -12.44 -0.56
N PHE A 349 -27.55 -13.25 -0.96
CA PHE A 349 -27.55 -13.92 -2.26
C PHE A 349 -28.23 -15.29 -2.20
N LEU A 350 -28.08 -16.01 -1.09
CA LEU A 350 -28.52 -17.40 -0.95
C LEU A 350 -29.96 -17.54 -0.49
N GLU A 351 -30.44 -16.61 0.31
CA GLU A 351 -31.76 -16.65 0.95
C GLU A 351 -32.50 -15.31 0.81
N PRO A 352 -32.63 -14.76 -0.41
CA PRO A 352 -33.20 -13.43 -0.64
C PRO A 352 -34.64 -13.30 -0.11
N ASP A 353 -35.39 -14.40 0.02
CA ASP A 353 -36.75 -14.38 0.55
C ASP A 353 -36.86 -13.96 2.01
N LYS A 354 -35.76 -14.06 2.78
CA LYS A 354 -35.76 -13.64 4.18
C LYS A 354 -35.68 -12.12 4.33
N THR A 355 -35.28 -11.40 3.28
CA THR A 355 -34.92 -9.98 3.36
C THR A 355 -35.62 -9.10 2.32
N LEU A 356 -35.80 -9.57 1.08
CA LEU A 356 -36.34 -8.76 -0.03
C LEU A 356 -37.82 -8.42 0.08
N TRP A 357 -38.58 -9.07 0.98
CA TRP A 357 -40.04 -8.96 1.03
C TRP A 357 -40.54 -8.39 2.37
N GLU A 358 -41.51 -7.47 2.31
CA GLU A 358 -42.30 -7.02 3.46
C GLU A 358 -43.77 -7.45 3.30
N GLU A 359 -44.49 -7.59 4.42
CA GLU A 359 -45.95 -7.81 4.37
C GLU A 359 -46.66 -6.58 3.77
N GLU A 360 -47.58 -6.84 2.85
CA GLU A 360 -48.48 -5.80 2.37
C GLU A 360 -49.50 -5.48 3.48
N LYS A 361 -49.51 -4.24 3.97
CA LYS A 361 -50.52 -3.84 4.97
C LYS A 361 -51.88 -3.88 4.29
N PRO A 362 -52.91 -4.50 4.89
CA PRO A 362 -54.25 -4.44 4.33
C PRO A 362 -54.63 -2.97 4.18
N SER A 363 -55.06 -2.60 2.98
CA SER A 363 -55.59 -1.26 2.72
C SER A 363 -56.68 -0.99 3.74
N GLU A 364 -56.51 0.01 4.60
CA GLU A 364 -57.63 0.53 5.39
C GLU A 364 -58.70 0.94 4.37
N GLU A 365 -59.75 0.11 4.25
CA GLU A 365 -60.97 0.49 3.57
C GLU A 365 -61.38 1.82 4.20
N LYS A 366 -61.32 2.89 3.39
CA LYS A 366 -62.01 4.13 3.71
C LYS A 366 -63.49 3.75 3.69
N ASP A 367 -63.99 3.32 4.84
CA ASP A 367 -65.41 3.30 5.14
C ASP A 367 -65.92 4.71 4.90
N GLY A 368 -66.49 4.90 3.71
CA GLY A 368 -67.31 6.04 3.37
C GLY A 368 -68.51 6.03 4.31
N LYS A 369 -68.37 6.66 5.47
CA LYS A 369 -69.52 7.18 6.19
C LYS A 369 -70.02 8.39 5.43
N ASP A 370 -70.91 8.12 4.48
CA ASP A 370 -72.00 9.02 4.14
C ASP A 370 -72.68 9.41 5.47
N ASN A 371 -72.53 10.67 5.85
CA ASN A 371 -73.40 11.31 6.84
C ASN A 371 -74.51 12.01 6.05
N ASP A 372 -75.69 11.39 6.07
CA ASP A 372 -76.98 11.99 5.78
C ASP A 372 -77.27 13.22 6.66
#